data_AF-A0A2N0H4E9-F1
#
_entry.id   AF-A0A2N0H4E9-F1
#
_cell.length_a   1.000
_cell.length_b   1.000
_cell.length_c   1.000
_cell.angle_alpha   90.00
_cell.angle_beta   90.00
_cell.angle_gamma   90.00
#
_symmetry.space_group_name_H-M   'P 1'
#
loop_
_entity.id
_entity.type
_entity.pdbx_description
1 polymer ?
#
loop_
_entity_poly.entity_id
_entity_poly.type
_entity_poly.pdbx_seq_one_letter_code
_entity_poly.pdbx_strand_id
1 'polypeptide(L)'
;MHQSVKSGRGPRNPFFKPPGEDAEEKGGPGRVYGAIEVAQRLESNATDVLDEAEPVFFECIDTAWFHNNYSRGAEWVGAVLYAPLLVLALEGYPMPPLPDNAAPGDIVWFEFGFEPARGVEADGRVYRNILSEGESVKITFYEPRPLDFAANSPWGGDMALISEMHAETKGSVYGPGPKLRKLLAESHSTAGVAIYDVGQGSCQAVVDTAHYVPLLYVDIGGGVIANEKTFPDRLHGLCFSCDPPIVLSHWDFDHWSSALRFLEALDAEWFAPSVPTKPIQQAMAAELFSRGLLHIWPVGGPAEYVGKNVSLERCTGKTYNDSGIAVTFHRSKPSGNNCLLPGDADFQFIPSVVAKRKFSAICMTHHGGRLHSATYPIAKRGAVAANSSGPRNSYKHPLFDTIGAHLEAGWPLPVQTGLSGQRPCHVLLPWGQKPHYFQGGCHGPGSCNIAPAKAAPGTLKLANWATLSASVAKSKAKVKSLAKV
;
A
#
# COMPACT_ATOMS: atom_id res chain seq x y z
N MET A 1 35.69 4.07 5.56
CA MET A 1 35.42 3.36 6.82
C MET A 1 34.06 2.67 6.69
N HIS A 2 34.04 1.41 6.26
CA HIS A 2 32.82 0.61 6.26
C HIS A 2 32.67 -0.04 7.64
N GLN A 3 31.85 0.57 8.50
CA GLN A 3 31.41 -0.11 9.71
C GLN A 3 30.46 -1.23 9.30
N SER A 4 30.80 -2.44 9.74
CA SER A 4 29.91 -3.59 9.81
C SER A 4 28.64 -3.18 10.55
N VAL A 5 27.54 -3.02 9.81
CA VAL A 5 26.19 -2.91 10.37
C VAL A 5 25.89 -4.25 11.04
N LYS A 6 26.02 -4.28 12.36
CA LYS A 6 25.48 -5.35 13.20
C LYS A 6 23.97 -5.43 12.92
N SER A 7 23.44 -6.65 12.89
CA SER A 7 22.03 -6.99 12.63
C SER A 7 21.04 -6.51 13.72
N GLY A 8 21.18 -5.27 14.20
CA GLY A 8 20.13 -4.57 14.92
C GLY A 8 19.16 -3.98 13.89
N ARG A 9 17.85 -4.08 14.15
CA ARG A 9 16.86 -3.36 13.36
C ARG A 9 17.27 -1.89 13.35
N GLY A 10 17.34 -1.27 12.17
CA GLY A 10 17.66 0.15 12.04
C GLY A 10 16.70 1.04 12.84
N PRO A 11 17.01 2.32 12.99
CA PRO A 11 16.08 3.26 13.61
C PRO A 11 14.77 3.28 12.83
N ARG A 12 13.65 3.19 13.55
CA ARG A 12 12.29 3.17 13.00
C ARG A 12 11.51 4.36 13.54
N ASN A 13 10.71 5.00 12.68
CA ASN A 13 9.82 6.07 13.14
C ASN A 13 8.82 5.55 14.20
N PRO A 14 8.66 6.24 15.35
CA PRO A 14 7.72 5.86 16.40
C PRO A 14 6.25 5.72 15.94
N PHE A 15 5.86 6.42 14.87
CA PHE A 15 4.53 6.31 14.26
C PHE A 15 4.26 4.90 13.67
N PHE A 16 5.31 4.15 13.35
CA PHE A 16 5.27 2.81 12.75
C PHE A 16 5.39 1.68 13.77
N LYS A 17 5.05 1.93 15.04
CA LYS A 17 5.00 0.89 16.08
C LYS A 17 4.07 -0.26 15.65
N PRO A 18 4.48 -1.53 15.77
CA PRO A 18 3.59 -2.68 15.57
C PRO A 18 2.37 -2.66 16.51
N PRO A 19 1.32 -3.44 16.20
CA PRO A 19 0.19 -3.61 17.11
C PRO A 19 0.64 -4.10 18.49
N GLY A 20 0.08 -3.52 19.55
CA GLY A 20 0.32 -3.93 20.93
C GLY A 20 1.58 -3.34 21.59
N GLU A 21 2.37 -2.53 20.88
CA GLU A 21 3.38 -1.67 21.52
C GLU A 21 2.72 -0.36 21.97
N ASP A 22 2.73 -0.09 23.28
CA ASP A 22 2.06 1.07 23.86
C ASP A 22 2.53 2.38 23.17
N ALA A 23 1.56 3.14 22.68
CA ALA A 23 1.76 4.55 22.36
C ALA A 23 1.80 5.29 23.71
N GLU A 24 3.01 5.55 24.22
CA GLU A 24 3.24 6.10 25.57
C GLU A 24 2.63 7.50 25.83
N GLU A 25 1.95 8.13 24.88
CA GLU A 25 1.38 9.47 25.08
C GLU A 25 -0.12 9.50 24.83
N LYS A 26 -0.88 9.71 25.91
CA LYS A 26 -2.24 10.25 25.84
C LYS A 26 -2.16 11.71 25.38
N GLY A 27 -2.92 12.07 24.35
CA GLY A 27 -2.84 13.39 23.73
C GLY A 27 -3.16 14.54 24.67
N GLY A 28 -2.25 15.51 24.75
CA GLY A 28 -2.54 16.89 25.13
C GLY A 28 -2.91 17.74 23.90
N PRO A 29 -3.16 19.04 24.07
CA PRO A 29 -3.31 19.95 22.93
C PRO A 29 -2.06 19.92 22.05
N GLY A 30 -2.26 20.07 20.73
CA GLY A 30 -1.19 19.94 19.75
C GLY A 30 -1.29 20.97 18.63
N ARG A 31 -0.16 21.19 17.97
CA ARG A 31 -0.03 22.05 16.79
C ARG A 31 0.77 21.32 15.73
N VAL A 32 0.20 21.18 14.53
CA VAL A 32 0.80 20.36 13.47
C VAL A 32 0.76 21.05 12.12
N TYR A 33 1.72 20.72 11.27
CA TYR A 33 1.59 20.91 9.82
C TYR A 33 0.97 19.66 9.21
N GLY A 34 -0.19 19.79 8.57
CA GLY A 34 -0.89 18.72 7.88
C GLY A 34 -0.80 18.88 6.36
N ALA A 35 -0.35 17.83 5.69
CA ALA A 35 -0.30 17.71 4.24
C ALA A 35 -1.49 16.90 3.73
N ILE A 36 -2.07 17.34 2.61
CA ILE A 36 -3.07 16.58 1.87
C ILE A 36 -2.86 16.77 0.37
N GLU A 37 -3.21 15.74 -0.39
CA GLU A 37 -3.24 15.82 -1.84
C GLU A 37 -4.55 16.44 -2.33
N VAL A 38 -4.45 17.30 -3.34
CA VAL A 38 -5.61 17.79 -4.07
C VAL A 38 -6.16 16.68 -4.95
N ALA A 39 -7.34 16.17 -4.57
CA ALA A 39 -8.05 15.16 -5.35
C ALA A 39 -8.46 15.69 -6.74
N GLN A 40 -8.65 14.78 -7.68
CA GLN A 40 -9.24 15.09 -8.98
C GLN A 40 -10.69 15.54 -8.79
N ARG A 41 -10.98 16.84 -8.95
CA ARG A 41 -12.35 17.36 -8.96
C ARG A 41 -13.05 16.95 -10.27
N LEU A 42 -14.30 16.54 -10.17
CA LEU A 42 -15.19 16.40 -11.32
C LEU A 42 -15.58 17.80 -11.82
N GLU A 43 -15.61 18.01 -13.14
CA GLU A 43 -16.22 19.20 -13.76
C GLU A 43 -17.77 19.14 -13.75
N SER A 44 -18.39 18.18 -13.07
CA SER A 44 -19.85 18.04 -13.05
C SER A 44 -20.45 18.74 -11.82
N ASN A 45 -21.22 19.81 -12.09
CA ASN A 45 -22.17 20.51 -11.21
C ASN A 45 -22.64 19.69 -9.99
N ALA A 46 -21.99 19.88 -8.84
CA ALA A 46 -22.34 19.21 -7.60
C ALA A 46 -23.49 19.92 -6.87
N THR A 47 -24.72 19.74 -7.37
CA THR A 47 -25.94 19.89 -6.55
C THR A 47 -26.52 18.55 -6.13
N ASP A 48 -25.93 17.42 -6.52
CA ASP A 48 -26.48 16.11 -6.23
C ASP A 48 -25.70 15.34 -5.15
N VAL A 49 -26.44 15.16 -4.05
CA VAL A 49 -26.30 14.20 -2.95
C VAL A 49 -25.27 14.53 -1.87
N LEU A 50 -25.82 14.99 -0.74
CA LEU A 50 -25.28 14.96 0.63
C LEU A 50 -25.03 13.50 1.08
N ASP A 51 -24.25 12.73 0.33
CA ASP A 51 -23.65 11.51 0.88
C ASP A 51 -22.59 11.97 1.86
N GLU A 52 -22.64 11.45 3.09
CA GLU A 52 -21.69 11.71 4.17
C GLU A 52 -20.27 11.76 3.60
N ALA A 53 -19.70 12.96 3.49
CA ALA A 53 -18.40 13.15 2.85
C ALA A 53 -17.40 12.21 3.53
N GLU A 54 -16.63 11.47 2.74
CA GLU A 54 -15.59 10.62 3.29
C GLU A 54 -14.67 11.47 4.18
N PRO A 55 -14.24 10.94 5.33
CA PRO A 55 -13.38 11.67 6.24
C PRO A 55 -12.11 12.12 5.50
N VAL A 56 -11.74 13.38 5.72
CA VAL A 56 -10.56 13.98 5.10
C VAL A 56 -9.35 13.73 6.01
N PHE A 57 -8.30 13.11 5.47
CA PHE A 57 -7.11 12.76 6.22
C PHE A 57 -5.92 13.65 5.83
N PHE A 58 -5.26 14.20 6.84
CA PHE A 58 -4.01 14.93 6.70
C PHE A 58 -2.86 14.12 7.29
N GLU A 59 -1.76 14.04 6.55
CA GLU A 59 -0.50 13.52 7.06
C GLU A 59 0.24 14.63 7.79
N CYS A 60 0.46 14.46 9.09
CA CYS A 60 0.90 15.55 9.94
C CYS A 60 2.29 15.34 10.53
N ILE A 61 2.93 16.47 10.83
CA ILE A 61 4.14 16.57 11.62
C ILE A 61 4.00 17.66 12.68
N ASP A 62 4.54 17.43 13.88
CA ASP A 62 4.56 18.43 14.95
C ASP A 62 5.34 19.69 14.55
N THR A 63 4.75 20.87 14.78
CA THR A 63 5.38 22.13 14.35
C THR A 63 6.58 22.52 15.19
N ALA A 64 6.56 22.26 16.50
CA ALA A 64 7.68 22.57 17.37
C ALA A 64 8.90 21.72 17.01
N TRP A 65 8.70 20.42 16.78
CA TRP A 65 9.75 19.54 16.28
C TRP A 65 10.23 19.99 14.90
N PHE A 66 9.32 20.33 13.98
CA PHE A 66 9.65 20.78 12.63
C PHE A 66 10.61 21.97 12.69
N HIS A 67 10.29 23.03 13.44
CA HIS A 67 11.14 24.22 13.54
C HIS A 67 12.46 23.98 14.30
N ASN A 68 12.46 23.14 15.34
CA ASN A 68 13.66 22.86 16.14
C ASN A 68 14.70 22.01 15.40
N ASN A 69 14.26 21.14 14.50
CA ASN A 69 15.13 20.26 13.73
C ASN A 69 15.42 20.80 12.31
N TYR A 70 14.60 21.72 11.81
CA TYR A 70 14.79 22.47 10.55
C TYR A 70 16.17 23.14 10.45
N SER A 71 16.67 23.74 11.52
CA SER A 71 17.88 24.57 11.49
C SER A 71 19.20 23.80 11.59
N ARG A 72 19.14 22.46 11.75
CA ARG A 72 20.32 21.64 12.09
C ARG A 72 20.97 20.92 10.92
N GLY A 73 20.45 21.06 9.69
CA GLY A 73 21.03 20.41 8.50
C GLY A 73 21.11 18.88 8.61
N ALA A 74 20.16 18.26 9.30
CA ALA A 74 20.10 16.81 9.42
C ALA A 74 19.85 16.18 8.05
N GLU A 75 20.58 15.09 7.71
CA GLU A 75 20.28 14.29 6.52
C GLU A 75 18.81 13.84 6.56
N TRP A 76 18.09 14.03 5.45
CA TRP A 76 16.65 13.77 5.33
C TRP A 76 16.19 12.46 5.98
N VAL A 77 16.91 11.36 5.71
CA VAL A 77 16.60 10.02 6.26
C VAL A 77 16.54 10.09 7.79
N GLY A 78 17.53 10.73 8.42
CA GLY A 78 17.55 10.93 9.85
C GLY A 78 16.38 11.80 10.31
N ALA A 79 16.12 12.92 9.64
CA ALA A 79 15.05 13.83 10.01
C ALA A 79 13.67 13.12 10.02
N VAL A 80 13.31 12.44 8.94
CA VAL A 80 11.98 11.82 8.84
C VAL A 80 11.84 10.55 9.68
N LEU A 81 12.92 9.80 9.92
CA LEU A 81 12.87 8.60 10.78
C LEU A 81 12.64 8.91 12.26
N TYR A 82 12.85 10.15 12.71
CA TYR A 82 12.59 10.55 14.09
C TYR A 82 11.51 11.62 14.22
N ALA A 83 10.88 12.01 13.12
CA ALA A 83 9.81 12.99 13.13
C ALA A 83 8.61 12.46 13.94
N PRO A 84 8.01 13.27 14.84
CA PRO A 84 6.75 12.96 15.48
C PRO A 84 5.62 13.15 14.46
N LEU A 85 5.20 12.04 13.88
CA LEU A 85 4.14 12.00 12.86
C LEU A 85 2.79 11.67 13.50
N LEU A 86 1.73 12.14 12.86
CA LEU A 86 0.36 11.72 13.15
C LEU A 86 -0.52 11.84 11.91
N VAL A 87 -1.70 11.21 11.92
CA VAL A 87 -2.77 11.48 10.96
C VAL A 87 -3.85 12.28 11.65
N LEU A 88 -4.27 13.39 11.05
CA LEU A 88 -5.45 14.14 11.50
C LEU A 88 -6.61 13.84 10.54
N ALA A 89 -7.69 13.25 11.06
CA ALA A 89 -8.93 13.05 10.33
C ALA A 89 -9.95 14.12 10.72
N LEU A 90 -10.58 14.74 9.72
CA LEU A 90 -11.71 15.64 9.92
C LEU A 90 -13.00 14.83 9.75
N GLU A 91 -13.68 14.54 10.87
CA GLU A 91 -14.89 13.69 10.92
C GLU A 91 -16.19 14.52 11.00
N GLY A 92 -16.10 15.76 11.48
CA GLY A 92 -17.21 16.72 11.57
C GLY A 92 -16.79 18.17 11.32
N TYR A 93 -15.53 18.39 10.96
CA TYR A 93 -14.97 19.70 10.65
C TYR A 93 -15.00 19.93 9.13
N PRO A 94 -15.47 21.10 8.64
CA PRO A 94 -15.47 21.38 7.22
C PRO A 94 -14.05 21.40 6.68
N MET A 95 -13.83 20.77 5.52
CA MET A 95 -12.52 20.80 4.88
C MET A 95 -12.08 22.26 4.61
N PRO A 96 -10.87 22.65 5.03
CA PRO A 96 -10.33 23.95 4.70
C PRO A 96 -10.32 24.20 3.18
N PRO A 97 -10.60 25.44 2.73
CA PRO A 97 -10.55 25.76 1.31
C PRO A 97 -9.13 25.54 0.78
N LEU A 98 -9.03 24.88 -0.38
CA LEU A 98 -7.78 24.70 -1.10
C LEU A 98 -7.33 26.04 -1.71
N PRO A 99 -6.02 26.28 -1.88
CA PRO A 99 -5.52 27.46 -2.62
C PRO A 99 -6.11 27.53 -4.04
N ASP A 100 -6.45 28.74 -4.51
CA ASP A 100 -7.15 28.95 -5.79
C ASP A 100 -6.39 28.41 -7.02
N ASN A 101 -5.07 28.33 -6.93
CA ASN A 101 -4.19 27.85 -7.99
C ASN A 101 -3.76 26.38 -7.81
N ALA A 102 -4.31 25.66 -6.84
CA ALA A 102 -3.99 24.26 -6.61
C ALA A 102 -4.67 23.37 -7.68
N ALA A 103 -3.90 22.46 -8.26
CA ALA A 103 -4.33 21.50 -9.27
C ALA A 103 -4.37 20.07 -8.70
N PRO A 104 -5.13 19.14 -9.30
CA PRO A 104 -5.09 17.74 -8.91
C PRO A 104 -3.67 17.17 -8.90
N GLY A 105 -3.32 16.47 -7.82
CA GLY A 105 -1.98 15.96 -7.55
C GLY A 105 -1.06 16.90 -6.77
N ASP A 106 -1.42 18.17 -6.62
CA ASP A 106 -0.66 19.09 -5.76
C ASP A 106 -0.77 18.66 -4.30
N ILE A 107 0.34 18.75 -3.56
CA ILE A 107 0.32 18.59 -2.10
C ILE A 107 0.18 19.98 -1.47
N VAL A 108 -0.96 20.20 -0.81
CA VAL A 108 -1.23 21.42 -0.06
C VAL A 108 -0.96 21.20 1.42
N TRP A 109 -0.55 22.26 2.11
CA TRP A 109 -0.21 22.22 3.52
C TRP A 109 -1.06 23.21 4.31
N PHE A 110 -1.40 22.80 5.52
CA PHE A 110 -2.09 23.61 6.50
C PHE A 110 -1.38 23.49 7.82
N GLU A 111 -1.48 24.51 8.66
CA GLU A 111 -1.25 24.36 10.07
C GLU A 111 -2.58 24.16 10.79
N PHE A 112 -2.61 23.23 11.74
CA PHE A 112 -3.76 22.98 12.60
C PHE A 112 -3.38 23.09 14.06
N GLY A 113 -4.30 23.63 14.86
CA GLY A 113 -4.32 23.43 16.30
C GLY A 113 -5.47 22.52 16.68
N PHE A 114 -5.25 21.66 17.67
CA PHE A 114 -6.30 20.80 18.21
C PHE A 114 -6.16 20.59 19.72
N GLU A 115 -7.26 20.23 20.36
CA GLU A 115 -7.32 19.86 21.78
C GLU A 115 -8.10 18.55 21.98
N PRO A 116 -7.82 17.75 23.02
CA PRO A 116 -8.59 16.54 23.31
C PRO A 116 -10.07 16.86 23.53
N ALA A 117 -10.95 16.10 22.91
CA ALA A 117 -12.40 16.29 23.00
C ALA A 117 -13.13 14.96 23.20
N ARG A 118 -14.38 15.03 23.69
CA ARG A 118 -15.22 13.84 23.89
C ARG A 118 -16.64 14.08 23.39
N GLY A 119 -17.26 13.02 22.89
CA GLY A 119 -18.66 13.02 22.49
C GLY A 119 -18.91 14.04 21.37
N VAL A 120 -19.94 14.87 21.55
CA VAL A 120 -20.46 15.79 20.52
C VAL A 120 -19.56 17.00 20.25
N GLU A 121 -18.56 17.26 21.10
CA GLU A 121 -17.62 18.37 20.91
C GLU A 121 -16.47 18.02 19.95
N ALA A 122 -16.30 16.73 19.64
CA ALA A 122 -15.25 16.28 18.73
C ALA A 122 -15.68 16.48 17.28
N ASP A 123 -14.84 17.17 16.51
CA ASP A 123 -14.99 17.40 15.08
C ASP A 123 -13.85 16.78 14.26
N GLY A 124 -12.89 16.15 14.93
CA GLY A 124 -11.83 15.37 14.30
C GLY A 124 -11.27 14.26 15.18
N ARG A 125 -10.27 13.58 14.64
CA ARG A 125 -9.54 12.50 15.30
C ARG A 125 -8.07 12.52 14.96
N VAL A 126 -7.22 12.29 15.95
CA VAL A 126 -5.77 12.17 15.79
C VAL A 126 -5.34 10.73 15.95
N TYR A 127 -4.58 10.22 14.98
CA TYR A 127 -3.94 8.91 15.03
C TYR A 127 -2.44 9.13 15.18
N ARG A 128 -1.87 8.71 16.33
CA ARG A 128 -0.41 8.73 16.56
C ARG A 128 0.28 7.44 16.12
N ASN A 129 -0.53 6.48 15.69
CA ASN A 129 -0.13 5.24 15.06
C ASN A 129 -1.23 4.86 14.08
N ILE A 130 -0.86 4.47 12.87
CA ILE A 130 -1.81 4.15 11.81
C ILE A 130 -2.64 2.87 12.07
N LEU A 131 -2.21 2.07 13.04
CA LEU A 131 -2.85 0.84 13.52
C LEU A 131 -3.56 1.04 14.86
N SER A 132 -3.97 2.27 15.18
CA SER A 132 -4.70 2.62 16.41
C SER A 132 -6.11 3.11 16.12
N GLU A 133 -6.96 3.10 17.15
CA GLU A 133 -8.34 3.61 17.07
C GLU A 133 -8.43 5.16 17.00
N GLY A 134 -7.31 5.84 17.24
CA GLY A 134 -7.21 7.30 17.27
C GLY A 134 -7.93 7.94 18.47
N GLU A 135 -7.58 9.19 18.74
CA GLU A 135 -8.12 10.00 19.84
C GLU A 135 -9.03 11.08 19.28
N SER A 136 -10.23 11.22 19.83
CA SER A 136 -11.15 12.30 19.46
C SER A 136 -10.58 13.66 19.88
N VAL A 137 -10.62 14.62 18.96
CA VAL A 137 -10.12 15.98 19.17
C VAL A 137 -11.13 17.01 18.67
N LYS A 138 -10.95 18.23 19.15
CA LYS A 138 -11.59 19.43 18.63
C LYS A 138 -10.55 20.28 17.92
N ILE A 139 -10.83 20.67 16.68
CA ILE A 139 -9.98 21.59 15.92
C ILE A 139 -10.16 23.00 16.47
N THR A 140 -9.06 23.61 16.92
CA THR A 140 -9.09 24.97 17.50
C THR A 140 -8.82 26.05 16.46
N PHE A 141 -8.04 25.75 15.42
CA PHE A 141 -7.79 26.63 14.28
C PHE A 141 -7.21 25.86 13.10
N TYR A 142 -7.26 26.47 11.91
CA TYR A 142 -6.43 26.10 10.77
C TYR A 142 -5.88 27.34 10.06
N GLU A 143 -4.72 27.21 9.43
CA GLU A 143 -4.12 28.25 8.57
C GLU A 143 -3.51 27.61 7.32
N PRO A 144 -3.91 28.00 6.09
CA PRO A 144 -3.28 27.48 4.87
C PRO A 144 -1.83 27.95 4.77
N ARG A 145 -0.97 27.10 4.21
CA ARG A 145 0.41 27.42 3.86
C ARG A 145 0.54 27.64 2.34
N PRO A 146 1.51 28.44 1.89
CA PRO A 146 1.78 28.63 0.46
C PRO A 146 1.96 27.29 -0.27
N LEU A 147 1.60 27.19 -1.55
CA LEU A 147 1.77 25.95 -2.33
C LEU A 147 3.23 25.49 -2.41
N ASP A 148 4.14 26.45 -2.47
CA ASP A 148 5.57 26.21 -2.45
C ASP A 148 6.11 25.98 -1.03
N PHE A 149 5.27 25.88 0.00
CA PHE A 149 5.70 25.64 1.38
C PHE A 149 6.52 24.36 1.50
N ALA A 150 6.09 23.28 0.82
CA ALA A 150 6.91 22.08 0.74
C ALA A 150 8.24 22.41 0.07
N ALA A 151 8.22 22.83 -1.20
CA ALA A 151 9.42 23.06 -2.02
C ALA A 151 10.43 24.05 -1.39
N ASN A 152 9.94 25.07 -0.70
CA ASN A 152 10.74 26.10 -0.03
C ASN A 152 11.05 25.78 1.44
N SER A 153 10.50 24.68 1.97
CA SER A 153 10.97 24.11 3.22
C SER A 153 12.18 23.21 2.94
N PRO A 154 13.15 23.08 3.86
CA PRO A 154 14.19 22.06 3.82
C PRO A 154 13.61 20.66 3.66
N TRP A 155 12.38 20.43 4.12
CA TRP A 155 11.66 19.20 3.83
C TRP A 155 11.41 19.06 2.34
N GLY A 156 10.65 19.92 1.64
CA GLY A 156 10.42 19.72 0.21
C GLY A 156 11.62 19.99 -0.69
N GLY A 157 12.62 20.75 -0.25
CA GLY A 157 13.94 20.81 -0.89
C GLY A 157 14.64 19.45 -0.85
N ASP A 158 14.78 18.86 0.35
CA ASP A 158 15.40 17.54 0.53
C ASP A 158 14.55 16.38 -0.04
N MET A 159 13.22 16.55 -0.09
CA MET A 159 12.29 15.56 -0.63
C MET A 159 12.16 15.66 -2.17
N ALA A 160 12.35 16.85 -2.74
CA ALA A 160 12.65 17.01 -4.17
C ALA A 160 14.06 16.47 -4.48
N LEU A 161 15.01 16.56 -3.55
CA LEU A 161 16.28 15.85 -3.61
C LEU A 161 16.09 14.32 -3.55
N ILE A 162 15.09 13.71 -2.93
CA ILE A 162 14.83 12.26 -3.20
C ILE A 162 14.38 12.04 -4.65
N SER A 163 13.77 13.02 -5.30
CA SER A 163 13.57 12.96 -6.76
C SER A 163 14.86 13.29 -7.56
N GLU A 164 15.84 14.02 -7.00
CA GLU A 164 17.04 14.54 -7.69
C GLU A 164 18.42 14.01 -7.20
N MET A 165 18.72 14.02 -5.90
CA MET A 165 19.90 13.54 -5.14
C MET A 165 20.32 12.09 -5.37
N HIS A 166 19.44 11.24 -5.90
CA HIS A 166 19.84 9.91 -6.40
C HIS A 166 20.82 9.97 -7.58
N ALA A 167 21.06 11.16 -8.15
CA ALA A 167 22.13 11.38 -9.13
C ALA A 167 23.55 11.16 -8.56
N GLU A 168 23.76 11.26 -7.25
CA GLU A 168 25.09 11.07 -6.63
C GLU A 168 25.35 9.64 -6.13
N THR A 169 24.31 8.88 -5.76
CA THR A 169 24.42 7.44 -5.52
C THR A 169 24.43 6.70 -6.86
N LYS A 170 25.61 6.30 -7.33
CA LYS A 170 25.82 5.47 -8.53
C LYS A 170 24.88 4.24 -8.59
N GLY A 171 23.71 4.38 -9.23
CA GLY A 171 23.13 3.38 -10.14
C GLY A 171 22.25 2.23 -9.62
N SER A 172 21.70 2.21 -8.40
CA SER A 172 20.87 1.04 -7.97
C SER A 172 19.42 1.31 -7.55
N VAL A 173 19.02 2.54 -7.24
CA VAL A 173 17.66 2.82 -6.72
C VAL A 173 16.63 2.99 -7.84
N TYR A 174 17.03 3.52 -9.00
CA TYR A 174 16.10 3.71 -10.11
C TYR A 174 15.86 2.44 -10.93
N GLY A 175 14.58 2.21 -11.25
CA GLY A 175 14.13 1.05 -11.99
C GLY A 175 14.03 -0.21 -11.11
N PRO A 176 13.54 -1.32 -11.68
CA PRO A 176 13.29 -2.55 -10.92
C PRO A 176 14.56 -3.05 -10.24
N GLY A 177 14.48 -3.49 -8.98
CA GLY A 177 15.61 -4.09 -8.27
C GLY A 177 16.05 -5.45 -8.84
N PRO A 178 17.15 -6.04 -8.33
CA PRO A 178 17.68 -7.29 -8.87
C PRO A 178 16.68 -8.46 -8.87
N LYS A 179 15.84 -8.60 -7.82
CA LYS A 179 14.85 -9.69 -7.76
C LYS A 179 13.74 -9.47 -8.77
N LEU A 180 13.20 -8.26 -8.86
CA LEU A 180 12.16 -7.95 -9.84
C LEU A 180 12.68 -8.02 -11.29
N ARG A 181 13.92 -7.58 -11.57
CA ARG A 181 14.56 -7.75 -12.88
C ARG A 181 14.66 -9.22 -13.27
N LYS A 182 15.07 -10.08 -12.35
CA LYS A 182 15.14 -11.53 -12.57
C LYS A 182 13.76 -12.10 -12.91
N LEU A 183 12.74 -11.75 -12.11
CA LEU A 183 11.36 -12.18 -12.34
C LEU A 183 10.82 -11.72 -13.70
N LEU A 184 11.14 -10.49 -14.12
CA LEU A 184 10.74 -9.97 -15.43
C LEU A 184 11.42 -10.72 -16.59
N ALA A 185 12.69 -11.10 -16.43
CA ALA A 185 13.49 -11.77 -17.46
C ALA A 185 13.19 -13.28 -17.60
N GLU A 186 12.77 -13.93 -16.52
CA GLU A 186 12.54 -15.37 -16.45
C GLU A 186 11.09 -15.76 -16.74
N SER A 187 10.89 -17.00 -17.21
CA SER A 187 9.55 -17.56 -17.34
C SER A 187 9.25 -18.38 -16.10
N HIS A 188 8.11 -18.14 -15.48
CA HIS A 188 7.67 -18.85 -14.29
C HIS A 188 6.35 -19.57 -14.56
N SER A 189 6.22 -20.79 -14.03
CA SER A 189 4.93 -21.46 -13.98
C SER A 189 4.13 -20.91 -12.81
N THR A 190 3.01 -20.25 -13.10
CA THR A 190 2.15 -19.62 -12.09
C THR A 190 0.81 -20.34 -12.01
N ALA A 191 0.31 -20.57 -10.80
CA ALA A 191 -1.04 -21.13 -10.61
C ALA A 191 -2.14 -20.09 -10.81
N GLY A 192 -1.84 -18.81 -10.58
CA GLY A 192 -2.80 -17.72 -10.64
C GLY A 192 -2.36 -16.53 -9.80
N VAL A 193 -3.33 -15.67 -9.48
CA VAL A 193 -3.17 -14.54 -8.57
C VAL A 193 -3.96 -14.80 -7.30
N ALA A 194 -3.30 -14.78 -6.15
CA ALA A 194 -3.93 -14.78 -4.84
C ALA A 194 -4.24 -13.35 -4.42
N ILE A 195 -5.42 -13.11 -3.85
CA ILE A 195 -5.87 -11.84 -3.27
C ILE A 195 -6.18 -12.14 -1.81
N TYR A 196 -5.46 -11.48 -0.91
CA TYR A 196 -5.54 -11.75 0.51
C TYR A 196 -6.63 -10.89 1.14
N ASP A 197 -7.44 -11.48 2.03
CA ASP A 197 -8.28 -10.71 2.94
C ASP A 197 -7.40 -10.00 3.97
N VAL A 198 -7.19 -8.70 3.74
CA VAL A 198 -6.43 -7.78 4.62
C VAL A 198 -7.33 -6.66 5.14
N GLY A 199 -8.65 -6.82 5.05
CA GLY A 199 -9.60 -5.76 5.36
C GLY A 199 -9.77 -4.75 4.22
N GLN A 200 -10.03 -3.48 4.56
CA GLN A 200 -10.02 -2.35 3.63
C GLN A 200 -8.56 -2.02 3.27
N GLY A 201 -8.07 -2.65 2.23
CA GLY A 201 -6.72 -2.46 1.70
C GLY A 201 -6.36 -3.50 0.65
N SER A 202 -5.15 -3.38 0.11
CA SER A 202 -4.70 -4.15 -1.06
C SER A 202 -3.57 -5.10 -0.70
N CYS A 203 -3.69 -6.38 -1.05
CA CYS A 203 -2.60 -7.32 -0.96
C CYS A 203 -2.84 -8.46 -1.94
N GLN A 204 -2.08 -8.51 -3.03
CA GLN A 204 -2.14 -9.59 -4.00
C GLN A 204 -0.78 -10.24 -4.18
N ALA A 205 -0.77 -11.51 -4.57
CA ALA A 205 0.46 -12.21 -4.94
C ALA A 205 0.26 -13.05 -6.19
N VAL A 206 1.28 -13.10 -7.04
CA VAL A 206 1.40 -14.21 -7.97
C VAL A 206 2.04 -15.39 -7.28
N VAL A 207 1.40 -16.54 -7.41
CA VAL A 207 1.83 -17.77 -6.77
C VAL A 207 2.32 -18.77 -7.81
N ASP A 208 3.37 -19.52 -7.48
CA ASP A 208 3.88 -20.57 -8.34
C ASP A 208 2.89 -21.76 -8.45
N THR A 209 3.15 -22.67 -9.39
CA THR A 209 2.31 -23.88 -9.58
C THR A 209 2.68 -25.07 -8.67
N ALA A 210 3.91 -25.14 -8.17
CA ALA A 210 4.42 -26.32 -7.47
C ALA A 210 4.03 -26.34 -5.98
N HIS A 211 4.06 -25.17 -5.35
CA HIS A 211 3.96 -24.95 -3.91
C HIS A 211 2.95 -23.84 -3.56
N TYR A 212 2.45 -23.09 -4.55
CA TYR A 212 1.52 -21.99 -4.34
C TYR A 212 2.10 -20.92 -3.39
N VAL A 213 3.42 -20.72 -3.42
CA VAL A 213 4.09 -19.66 -2.67
C VAL A 213 4.30 -18.42 -3.55
N PRO A 214 4.42 -17.21 -2.95
CA PRO A 214 4.46 -15.96 -3.69
C PRO A 214 5.79 -15.83 -4.42
N LEU A 215 5.71 -15.48 -5.70
CA LEU A 215 6.84 -15.07 -6.54
C LEU A 215 7.01 -13.55 -6.57
N LEU A 216 5.91 -12.81 -6.38
CA LEU A 216 5.83 -11.36 -6.35
C LEU A 216 4.56 -10.98 -5.58
N TYR A 217 4.68 -9.97 -4.73
CA TYR A 217 3.55 -9.27 -4.15
C TYR A 217 3.24 -7.99 -4.93
N VAL A 218 1.97 -7.68 -5.10
CA VAL A 218 1.49 -6.35 -5.49
C VAL A 218 0.73 -5.82 -4.29
N ASP A 219 1.24 -4.73 -3.72
CA ASP A 219 0.85 -4.18 -2.43
C ASP A 219 1.02 -5.16 -1.23
N ILE A 220 1.23 -4.60 -0.05
CA ILE A 220 1.22 -5.29 1.25
C ILE A 220 0.45 -4.40 2.23
N GLY A 221 -0.78 -4.08 1.84
CA GLY A 221 -1.67 -3.18 2.54
C GLY A 221 -2.67 -3.88 3.44
N GLY A 222 -3.59 -3.10 4.01
CA GLY A 222 -4.64 -3.59 4.88
C GLY A 222 -5.34 -2.48 5.66
N GLY A 223 -6.39 -2.86 6.38
CA GLY A 223 -7.18 -1.95 7.20
C GLY A 223 -6.32 -1.12 8.15
N VAL A 224 -6.52 0.19 8.12
CA VAL A 224 -5.81 1.20 8.92
C VAL A 224 -6.77 2.26 9.44
N ILE A 225 -6.35 3.03 10.45
CA ILE A 225 -7.09 4.19 10.99
C ILE A 225 -8.56 3.84 11.31
N ALA A 226 -9.54 4.62 10.84
CA ALA A 226 -10.95 4.31 10.97
C ALA A 226 -11.33 2.92 10.44
N ASN A 227 -10.54 2.31 9.54
CA ASN A 227 -10.74 0.98 8.99
C ASN A 227 -9.83 -0.11 9.58
N GLU A 228 -9.08 0.18 10.65
CA GLU A 228 -8.18 -0.80 11.30
C GLU A 228 -8.94 -2.09 11.65
N LYS A 229 -10.14 -1.94 12.24
CA LYS A 229 -11.10 -3.00 12.60
C LYS A 229 -11.55 -3.94 11.46
N THR A 230 -11.22 -3.61 10.21
CA THR A 230 -11.54 -4.45 9.05
C THR A 230 -10.47 -5.51 8.82
N PHE A 231 -9.25 -5.32 9.35
CA PHE A 231 -8.16 -6.28 9.24
C PHE A 231 -8.55 -7.59 9.96
N PRO A 232 -8.43 -8.78 9.33
CA PRO A 232 -8.89 -10.00 9.98
C PRO A 232 -8.02 -10.43 11.18
N ASP A 233 -8.62 -10.57 12.36
CA ASP A 233 -7.95 -11.00 13.60
C ASP A 233 -7.10 -12.28 13.46
N ARG A 234 -7.52 -13.19 12.58
CA ARG A 234 -6.87 -14.50 12.39
C ARG A 234 -5.83 -14.52 11.28
N LEU A 235 -5.52 -13.39 10.66
CA LEU A 235 -4.42 -13.27 9.71
C LEU A 235 -3.12 -12.99 10.46
N HIS A 236 -2.34 -14.04 10.72
CA HIS A 236 -1.12 -13.94 11.54
C HIS A 236 0.19 -13.91 10.72
N GLY A 237 0.12 -13.87 9.40
CA GLY A 237 1.34 -13.83 8.59
C GLY A 237 1.09 -13.91 7.08
N LEU A 238 2.07 -13.43 6.33
CA LEU A 238 2.24 -13.62 4.89
C LEU A 238 3.49 -14.47 4.63
N CYS A 239 3.66 -14.99 3.40
CA CYS A 239 4.76 -15.90 3.09
C CYS A 239 5.90 -15.19 2.36
N PHE A 240 7.02 -15.05 3.04
CA PHE A 240 8.27 -14.53 2.48
C PHE A 240 9.35 -15.62 2.29
N SER A 241 8.97 -16.90 2.29
CA SER A 241 9.92 -18.04 2.25
C SER A 241 10.77 -18.09 0.97
N CYS A 242 10.27 -17.52 -0.12
CA CYS A 242 10.96 -17.43 -1.41
C CYS A 242 11.53 -16.05 -1.68
N ASP A 243 11.59 -15.19 -0.65
CA ASP A 243 12.12 -13.83 -0.74
C ASP A 243 11.51 -13.01 -1.90
N PRO A 244 10.16 -12.97 -2.02
CA PRO A 244 9.49 -12.31 -3.14
C PRO A 244 9.72 -10.79 -3.07
N PRO A 245 9.99 -10.11 -4.20
CA PRO A 245 9.89 -8.66 -4.26
C PRO A 245 8.42 -8.21 -4.06
N ILE A 246 8.27 -6.93 -3.75
CA ILE A 246 6.98 -6.23 -3.61
C ILE A 246 6.96 -5.10 -4.66
N VAL A 247 5.89 -5.04 -5.44
CA VAL A 247 5.55 -3.86 -6.24
C VAL A 247 4.47 -3.10 -5.49
N LEU A 248 4.76 -1.87 -5.11
CA LEU A 248 3.78 -0.97 -4.50
C LEU A 248 3.08 -0.19 -5.62
N SER A 249 1.76 -0.33 -5.72
CA SER A 249 0.96 0.36 -6.74
C SER A 249 0.99 1.88 -6.55
N HIS A 250 0.79 2.35 -5.32
CA HIS A 250 0.92 3.74 -4.90
C HIS A 250 1.09 3.84 -3.38
N TRP A 251 1.30 5.06 -2.86
CA TRP A 251 1.82 5.27 -1.51
C TRP A 251 0.76 5.41 -0.41
N ASP A 252 -0.53 5.27 -0.72
CA ASP A 252 -1.55 5.33 0.31
C ASP A 252 -1.48 4.13 1.25
N PHE A 253 -1.91 4.40 2.48
CA PHE A 253 -1.53 3.62 3.65
C PHE A 253 -2.05 2.18 3.60
N ASP A 254 -3.26 2.01 3.11
CA ASP A 254 -3.92 0.73 2.92
C ASP A 254 -3.35 -0.11 1.78
N HIS A 255 -2.25 0.33 1.14
CA HIS A 255 -1.45 -0.42 0.16
C HIS A 255 -0.09 -0.92 0.69
N TRP A 256 0.37 -0.43 1.84
CA TRP A 256 1.66 -0.87 2.43
C TRP A 256 1.64 -1.14 3.94
N SER A 257 0.59 -0.73 4.66
CA SER A 257 0.51 -0.76 6.13
C SER A 257 0.69 -2.14 6.76
N SER A 258 0.40 -3.23 6.05
CA SER A 258 0.63 -4.58 6.57
C SER A 258 2.11 -4.90 6.75
N ALA A 259 3.03 -4.12 6.17
CA ALA A 259 4.46 -4.22 6.50
C ALA A 259 4.76 -3.86 7.97
N LEU A 260 3.86 -3.14 8.64
CA LEU A 260 3.94 -2.85 10.07
C LEU A 260 3.45 -4.02 10.93
N ARG A 261 2.60 -4.89 10.36
CA ARG A 261 2.10 -6.12 10.99
C ARG A 261 3.01 -7.32 10.71
N PHE A 262 3.57 -7.39 9.51
CA PHE A 262 4.45 -8.46 9.02
C PHE A 262 5.81 -7.88 8.66
N LEU A 263 6.69 -7.79 9.65
CA LEU A 263 7.97 -7.09 9.55
C LEU A 263 8.91 -7.69 8.51
N GLU A 264 8.71 -8.96 8.12
CA GLU A 264 9.42 -9.60 7.02
C GLU A 264 9.26 -8.84 5.69
N ALA A 265 8.14 -8.11 5.51
CA ALA A 265 7.95 -7.26 4.34
C ALA A 265 8.94 -6.09 4.29
N LEU A 266 9.42 -5.58 5.43
CA LEU A 266 10.44 -4.54 5.48
C LEU A 266 11.85 -5.05 5.13
N ASP A 267 12.03 -6.37 5.07
CA ASP A 267 13.28 -7.01 4.65
C ASP A 267 13.23 -7.48 3.18
N ALA A 268 12.11 -7.26 2.48
CA ALA A 268 11.93 -7.57 1.07
C ALA A 268 12.36 -6.40 0.15
N GLU A 269 12.59 -6.68 -1.13
CA GLU A 269 12.86 -5.65 -2.15
C GLU A 269 11.55 -4.97 -2.57
N TRP A 270 11.50 -3.63 -2.55
CA TRP A 270 10.33 -2.84 -2.94
C TRP A 270 10.58 -2.11 -4.26
N PHE A 271 9.61 -2.12 -5.16
CA PHE A 271 9.57 -1.28 -6.34
C PHE A 271 8.29 -0.43 -6.33
N ALA A 272 8.44 0.88 -6.26
CA ALA A 272 7.34 1.82 -6.03
C ALA A 272 7.37 2.99 -7.03
N PRO A 273 6.24 3.70 -7.26
CA PRO A 273 6.27 4.97 -7.97
C PRO A 273 7.01 6.04 -7.16
N SER A 274 7.15 7.22 -7.75
CA SER A 274 7.77 8.38 -7.07
C SER A 274 7.08 8.67 -5.74
N VAL A 275 7.86 8.98 -4.71
CA VAL A 275 7.36 9.15 -3.34
C VAL A 275 6.69 10.53 -3.22
N PRO A 276 5.42 10.60 -2.76
CA PRO A 276 4.74 11.88 -2.56
C PRO A 276 5.41 12.73 -1.51
N THR A 277 5.27 14.06 -1.59
CA THR A 277 5.83 14.98 -0.59
C THR A 277 4.99 15.06 0.69
N LYS A 278 4.45 13.91 1.15
CA LYS A 278 3.67 13.77 2.38
C LYS A 278 4.51 13.10 3.50
N PRO A 279 4.47 13.59 4.75
CA PRO A 279 5.39 13.16 5.82
C PRO A 279 5.45 11.65 6.09
N ILE A 280 4.31 10.96 6.13
CA ILE A 280 4.26 9.56 6.58
C ILE A 280 4.76 8.65 5.46
N GLN A 281 4.35 8.91 4.23
CA GLN A 281 4.82 8.15 3.07
C GLN A 281 6.34 8.28 2.91
N GLN A 282 6.87 9.45 3.23
CA GLN A 282 8.31 9.74 3.17
C GLN A 282 9.09 9.07 4.30
N ALA A 283 8.52 9.00 5.51
CA ALA A 283 9.11 8.20 6.57
C ALA A 283 9.15 6.70 6.22
N MET A 284 8.11 6.17 5.58
CA MET A 284 8.10 4.76 5.11
C MET A 284 9.15 4.55 4.00
N ALA A 285 9.26 5.48 3.05
CA ALA A 285 10.30 5.43 2.03
C ALA A 285 11.70 5.49 2.65
N ALA A 286 11.93 6.35 3.65
CA ALA A 286 13.20 6.45 4.37
C ALA A 286 13.58 5.15 5.09
N GLU A 287 12.61 4.49 5.72
CA GLU A 287 12.80 3.18 6.35
C GLU A 287 13.31 2.17 5.32
N LEU A 288 12.63 2.03 4.19
CA LEU A 288 13.01 1.09 3.12
C LEU A 288 14.35 1.48 2.46
N PHE A 289 14.59 2.77 2.27
CA PHE A 289 15.82 3.30 1.68
C PHE A 289 17.04 3.05 2.59
N SER A 290 16.90 3.29 3.89
CA SER A 290 17.98 3.05 4.88
C SER A 290 18.43 1.59 4.94
N ARG A 291 17.57 0.67 4.50
CA ARG A 291 17.83 -0.77 4.39
C ARG A 291 18.41 -1.18 3.03
N GLY A 292 18.48 -0.25 2.06
CA GLY A 292 18.90 -0.53 0.69
C GLY A 292 17.91 -1.39 -0.10
N LEU A 293 16.62 -1.34 0.28
CA LEU A 293 15.57 -2.20 -0.27
C LEU A 293 14.53 -1.45 -1.11
N LEU A 294 14.57 -0.12 -1.15
CA LEU A 294 13.68 0.70 -1.96
C LEU A 294 14.25 0.90 -3.37
N HIS A 295 13.40 0.64 -4.37
CA HIS A 295 13.61 0.99 -5.76
C HIS A 295 12.45 1.83 -6.28
N ILE A 296 12.75 2.88 -7.05
CA ILE A 296 11.77 3.87 -7.51
C ILE A 296 11.62 3.86 -9.02
N TRP A 297 10.37 3.96 -9.49
CA TRP A 297 10.02 4.30 -10.86
C TRP A 297 9.80 5.82 -10.99
N PRO A 298 10.76 6.57 -11.55
CA PRO A 298 10.67 8.02 -11.60
C PRO A 298 9.69 8.51 -12.69
N VAL A 299 9.20 9.76 -12.54
CA VAL A 299 8.31 10.45 -13.50
C VAL A 299 8.94 10.64 -14.91
N GLY A 300 10.25 10.46 -15.07
CA GLY A 300 10.94 10.42 -16.38
C GLY A 300 11.32 9.02 -16.89
N GLY A 301 10.96 7.95 -16.15
CA GLY A 301 11.34 6.58 -16.50
C GLY A 301 10.59 6.02 -17.72
N PRO A 302 10.89 4.77 -18.11
CA PRO A 302 10.13 4.06 -19.15
C PRO A 302 8.63 4.06 -18.87
N ALA A 303 7.80 4.04 -19.92
CA ALA A 303 6.34 3.96 -19.75
C ALA A 303 5.88 2.58 -19.23
N GLU A 304 6.62 1.52 -19.57
CA GLU A 304 6.33 0.15 -19.14
C GLU A 304 7.61 -0.67 -18.93
N TYR A 305 7.52 -1.69 -18.07
CA TYR A 305 8.46 -2.79 -17.98
C TYR A 305 7.75 -4.08 -18.39
N VAL A 306 8.15 -4.67 -19.51
CA VAL A 306 7.52 -5.87 -20.06
C VAL A 306 8.42 -7.08 -19.85
N GLY A 307 8.01 -7.97 -18.95
CA GLY A 307 8.59 -9.29 -18.75
C GLY A 307 7.85 -10.40 -19.50
N LYS A 308 8.25 -11.65 -19.24
CA LYS A 308 7.63 -12.85 -19.82
C LYS A 308 6.26 -13.16 -19.23
N ASN A 309 6.14 -13.08 -17.91
CA ASN A 309 4.92 -13.37 -17.14
C ASN A 309 4.33 -12.15 -16.43
N VAL A 310 5.03 -11.01 -16.42
CA VAL A 310 4.59 -9.79 -15.73
C VAL A 310 4.79 -8.61 -16.67
N SER A 311 3.88 -7.66 -16.67
CA SER A 311 4.06 -6.34 -17.27
C SER A 311 3.65 -5.31 -16.24
N LEU A 312 4.49 -4.30 -16.07
CA LEU A 312 4.22 -3.16 -15.23
C LEU A 312 4.05 -1.97 -16.15
N GLU A 313 3.05 -1.13 -15.90
CA GLU A 313 2.82 0.10 -16.65
C GLU A 313 2.57 1.23 -15.66
N ARG A 314 3.10 2.41 -16.00
CA ARG A 314 2.84 3.62 -15.24
C ARG A 314 1.51 4.20 -15.65
N CYS A 315 0.65 4.49 -14.68
CA CYS A 315 -0.63 5.15 -14.91
C CYS A 315 -0.41 6.64 -15.27
N THR A 316 -1.36 7.22 -16.01
CA THR A 316 -1.19 8.54 -16.64
C THR A 316 -1.97 9.67 -15.99
N GLY A 317 -2.59 9.43 -14.84
CA GLY A 317 -3.28 10.47 -14.09
C GLY A 317 -2.33 11.44 -13.40
N LYS A 318 -2.91 12.44 -12.74
CA LYS A 318 -2.16 13.49 -12.06
C LYS A 318 -2.08 13.29 -10.55
N THR A 319 -3.06 12.59 -9.97
CA THR A 319 -3.07 12.23 -8.56
C THR A 319 -2.15 11.03 -8.31
N TYR A 320 -1.74 10.78 -7.07
CA TYR A 320 -0.92 9.63 -6.71
C TYR A 320 -1.67 8.30 -6.86
N ASN A 321 -2.99 8.30 -6.67
CA ASN A 321 -3.82 7.14 -6.95
C ASN A 321 -3.83 6.84 -8.45
N ASP A 322 -3.94 7.87 -9.29
CA ASP A 322 -4.06 7.72 -10.74
C ASP A 322 -2.73 7.71 -11.51
N SER A 323 -1.59 7.99 -10.87
CA SER A 323 -0.25 8.03 -11.47
C SER A 323 0.68 6.89 -11.02
N GLY A 324 0.14 5.96 -10.22
CA GLY A 324 0.86 4.80 -9.70
C GLY A 324 1.24 3.75 -10.74
N ILE A 325 1.39 2.51 -10.29
CA ILE A 325 1.78 1.35 -11.10
C ILE A 325 0.60 0.38 -11.22
N ALA A 326 0.17 0.11 -12.44
CA ALA A 326 -0.69 -1.01 -12.75
C ALA A 326 0.14 -2.24 -13.13
N VAL A 327 -0.27 -3.41 -12.64
CA VAL A 327 0.44 -4.68 -12.86
C VAL A 327 -0.45 -5.63 -13.64
N THR A 328 0.05 -6.16 -14.76
CA THR A 328 -0.59 -7.23 -15.51
C THR A 328 0.24 -8.51 -15.43
N PHE A 329 -0.37 -9.58 -14.93
CA PHE A 329 0.23 -10.91 -14.93
C PHE A 329 -0.27 -11.76 -16.10
N HIS A 330 0.62 -12.58 -16.66
CA HIS A 330 0.38 -13.44 -17.82
C HIS A 330 0.76 -14.89 -17.48
N ARG A 331 -0.14 -15.86 -17.75
CA ARG A 331 0.15 -17.29 -17.53
C ARG A 331 1.34 -17.79 -18.38
N SER A 332 1.32 -17.45 -19.66
CA SER A 332 2.39 -17.66 -20.65
C SER A 332 1.99 -16.92 -21.92
N LYS A 333 2.91 -16.24 -22.60
CA LYS A 333 2.66 -15.80 -23.99
C LYS A 333 2.74 -17.05 -24.88
N PRO A 334 1.73 -17.37 -25.73
CA PRO A 334 0.62 -16.53 -26.19
C PRO A 334 -0.76 -16.90 -25.58
N SER A 335 -0.84 -17.64 -24.47
CA SER A 335 -2.07 -18.27 -23.93
C SER A 335 -3.27 -17.34 -23.72
N GLY A 336 -3.06 -16.03 -23.79
CA GLY A 336 -4.10 -15.02 -23.72
C GLY A 336 -4.70 -14.84 -22.32
N ASN A 337 -4.34 -15.64 -21.32
CA ASN A 337 -4.85 -15.42 -19.96
C ASN A 337 -3.98 -14.42 -19.21
N ASN A 338 -4.62 -13.34 -18.77
CA ASN A 338 -3.99 -12.25 -18.05
C ASN A 338 -4.89 -11.71 -16.93
N CYS A 339 -4.26 -11.24 -15.86
CA CYS A 339 -4.92 -10.60 -14.73
C CYS A 339 -4.37 -9.18 -14.56
N LEU A 340 -5.26 -8.19 -14.53
CA LEU A 340 -4.91 -6.80 -14.23
C LEU A 340 -5.12 -6.52 -12.73
N LEU A 341 -4.11 -5.92 -12.11
CA LEU A 341 -4.10 -5.41 -10.74
C LEU A 341 -3.84 -3.90 -10.83
N PRO A 342 -4.89 -3.07 -10.77
CA PRO A 342 -4.79 -1.65 -11.10
C PRO A 342 -4.31 -0.76 -9.94
N GLY A 343 -4.24 -1.28 -8.71
CA GLY A 343 -4.17 -0.41 -7.52
C GLY A 343 -5.46 0.41 -7.42
N ASP A 344 -5.30 1.72 -7.21
CA ASP A 344 -6.42 2.66 -7.10
C ASP A 344 -6.59 3.58 -8.31
N ALA A 345 -5.77 3.39 -9.34
CA ALA A 345 -5.87 4.18 -10.56
C ALA A 345 -7.21 3.94 -11.26
N ASP A 346 -7.90 5.02 -11.62
CA ASP A 346 -9.06 4.92 -12.52
C ASP A 346 -8.61 4.27 -13.84
N PHE A 347 -9.42 3.37 -14.36
CA PHE A 347 -9.14 2.63 -15.59
C PHE A 347 -8.83 3.52 -16.80
N GLN A 348 -9.32 4.77 -16.84
CA GLN A 348 -8.97 5.72 -17.90
C GLN A 348 -7.48 6.12 -17.91
N PHE A 349 -6.79 5.96 -16.79
CA PHE A 349 -5.37 6.28 -16.65
C PHE A 349 -4.47 5.08 -16.82
N ILE A 350 -5.02 3.89 -17.10
CA ILE A 350 -4.24 2.67 -17.30
C ILE A 350 -4.04 2.45 -18.82
N PRO A 351 -2.81 2.57 -19.35
CA PRO A 351 -2.55 2.53 -20.79
C PRO A 351 -3.11 1.28 -21.48
N SER A 352 -2.95 0.11 -20.87
CA SER A 352 -3.45 -1.16 -21.41
C SER A 352 -4.98 -1.19 -21.54
N VAL A 353 -5.71 -0.53 -20.62
CA VAL A 353 -7.17 -0.46 -20.64
C VAL A 353 -7.64 0.51 -21.71
N VAL A 354 -7.02 1.70 -21.81
CA VAL A 354 -7.29 2.69 -22.86
C VAL A 354 -7.01 2.10 -24.25
N ALA A 355 -5.92 1.32 -24.37
CA ALA A 355 -5.57 0.58 -25.58
C ALA A 355 -6.51 -0.62 -25.88
N LYS A 356 -7.63 -0.75 -25.14
CA LYS A 356 -8.67 -1.77 -25.33
C LYS A 356 -8.11 -3.19 -25.25
N ARG A 357 -7.08 -3.42 -24.42
CA ARG A 357 -6.65 -4.79 -24.12
C ARG A 357 -7.75 -5.52 -23.37
N LYS A 358 -7.85 -6.81 -23.65
CA LYS A 358 -8.83 -7.70 -23.02
C LYS A 358 -8.19 -8.43 -21.85
N PHE A 359 -8.94 -8.65 -20.78
CA PHE A 359 -8.47 -9.27 -19.54
C PHE A 359 -9.27 -10.51 -19.17
N SER A 360 -8.60 -11.55 -18.66
CA SER A 360 -9.27 -12.76 -18.14
C SER A 360 -9.60 -12.63 -16.65
N ALA A 361 -8.90 -11.75 -15.95
CA ALA A 361 -9.14 -11.48 -14.54
C ALA A 361 -8.85 -10.02 -14.19
N ILE A 362 -9.56 -9.48 -13.22
CA ILE A 362 -9.25 -8.18 -12.60
C ILE A 362 -9.34 -8.29 -11.08
N CYS A 363 -8.49 -7.55 -10.39
CA CYS A 363 -8.88 -6.97 -9.10
C CYS A 363 -9.53 -5.62 -9.42
N MET A 364 -10.71 -5.35 -8.87
CA MET A 364 -11.36 -4.04 -9.02
C MET A 364 -10.44 -2.95 -8.47
N THR A 365 -10.41 -1.81 -9.15
CA THR A 365 -9.62 -0.65 -8.71
C THR A 365 -10.27 0.04 -7.51
N HIS A 366 -9.48 0.75 -6.72
CA HIS A 366 -9.93 1.61 -5.62
C HIS A 366 -10.80 0.88 -4.60
N HIS A 367 -10.50 -0.39 -4.33
CA HIS A 367 -11.27 -1.26 -3.43
C HIS A 367 -12.76 -1.42 -3.81
N GLY A 368 -13.12 -1.13 -5.06
CA GLY A 368 -14.52 -1.08 -5.52
C GLY A 368 -15.23 0.22 -5.14
N GLY A 369 -14.47 1.28 -4.85
CA GLY A 369 -14.92 2.63 -4.63
C GLY A 369 -15.40 3.32 -5.89
N ARG A 370 -15.70 4.62 -5.78
CA ARG A 370 -16.25 5.40 -6.89
C ARG A 370 -15.21 5.56 -7.99
N LEU A 371 -15.63 5.30 -9.24
CA LEU A 371 -14.82 5.61 -10.42
C LEU A 371 -15.24 6.96 -10.99
N HIS A 372 -14.30 7.65 -11.61
CA HIS A 372 -14.48 8.99 -12.18
C HIS A 372 -14.55 8.97 -13.71
N SER A 373 -14.66 7.77 -14.31
CA SER A 373 -14.77 7.59 -15.75
C SER A 373 -15.74 6.46 -16.13
N ALA A 374 -16.21 6.50 -17.36
CA ALA A 374 -16.93 5.39 -17.99
C ALA A 374 -15.99 4.37 -18.65
N THR A 375 -14.68 4.45 -18.39
CA THR A 375 -13.70 3.55 -18.97
C THR A 375 -13.62 2.28 -18.12
N TYR A 376 -13.80 1.12 -18.76
CA TYR A 376 -13.67 -0.18 -18.08
C TYR A 376 -12.80 -1.13 -18.92
N PRO A 377 -12.04 -2.04 -18.27
CA PRO A 377 -11.30 -3.09 -18.97
C PRO A 377 -12.25 -4.02 -19.72
N ILE A 378 -11.85 -4.49 -20.90
CA ILE A 378 -12.70 -5.39 -21.68
C ILE A 378 -12.57 -6.82 -21.14
N ALA A 379 -13.67 -7.39 -20.67
CA ALA A 379 -13.73 -8.78 -20.21
C ALA A 379 -13.53 -9.77 -21.37
N LYS A 380 -12.71 -10.80 -21.15
CA LYS A 380 -12.68 -12.00 -22.01
C LYS A 380 -13.85 -12.92 -21.68
N ARG A 381 -14.14 -13.86 -22.59
CA ARG A 381 -15.11 -14.92 -22.30
C ARG A 381 -14.64 -15.73 -21.08
N GLY A 382 -15.52 -15.86 -20.09
CA GLY A 382 -15.21 -16.56 -18.84
C GLY A 382 -14.28 -15.79 -17.92
N ALA A 383 -14.18 -14.46 -18.08
CA ALA A 383 -13.40 -13.62 -17.18
C ALA A 383 -13.95 -13.65 -15.74
N VAL A 384 -13.09 -13.32 -14.77
CA VAL A 384 -13.41 -13.29 -13.35
C VAL A 384 -13.03 -11.92 -12.76
N ALA A 385 -13.80 -11.44 -11.80
CA ALA A 385 -13.46 -10.24 -11.04
C ALA A 385 -13.35 -10.59 -9.56
N ALA A 386 -12.48 -9.89 -8.87
CA ALA A 386 -12.40 -9.91 -7.42
C ALA A 386 -12.29 -8.50 -6.87
N ASN A 387 -12.70 -8.34 -5.62
CA ASN A 387 -12.64 -7.08 -4.92
C ASN A 387 -12.02 -7.28 -3.54
N SER A 388 -11.09 -6.40 -3.20
CA SER A 388 -10.42 -6.39 -1.91
C SER A 388 -11.00 -5.28 -1.05
N SER A 389 -12.06 -5.60 -0.32
CA SER A 389 -12.64 -4.71 0.69
C SER A 389 -13.15 -5.54 1.85
N GLY A 390 -12.66 -5.24 3.04
CA GLY A 390 -13.05 -5.92 4.28
C GLY A 390 -14.49 -5.62 4.67
N PRO A 391 -15.14 -6.53 5.41
CA PRO A 391 -16.47 -6.24 5.95
C PRO A 391 -16.38 -5.12 6.99
N ARG A 392 -17.45 -4.32 7.11
CA ARG A 392 -17.56 -3.22 8.08
C ARG A 392 -16.57 -2.06 7.86
N ASN A 393 -16.09 -1.87 6.63
CA ASN A 393 -15.31 -0.69 6.28
C ASN A 393 -16.21 0.56 6.30
N SER A 394 -15.64 1.71 6.70
CA SER A 394 -16.34 2.99 6.85
C SER A 394 -16.68 3.65 5.51
N TYR A 395 -15.94 3.33 4.45
CA TYR A 395 -16.19 3.85 3.10
C TYR A 395 -17.38 3.18 2.41
N LYS A 396 -17.96 2.14 3.03
CA LYS A 396 -19.07 1.36 2.46
C LYS A 396 -18.69 0.69 1.12
N HIS A 397 -17.39 0.42 0.93
CA HIS A 397 -16.86 -0.29 -0.23
C HIS A 397 -17.20 -1.80 -0.16
N PRO A 398 -17.38 -2.47 -1.31
CA PRO A 398 -17.52 -1.87 -2.63
C PRO A 398 -18.85 -1.13 -2.74
N LEU A 399 -18.87 -0.04 -3.51
CA LEU A 399 -20.12 0.67 -3.81
C LEU A 399 -20.98 -0.18 -4.76
N PHE A 400 -22.29 -0.23 -4.50
CA PHE A 400 -23.21 -0.98 -5.37
C PHE A 400 -23.24 -0.42 -6.79
N ASP A 401 -23.14 0.90 -6.96
CA ASP A 401 -23.09 1.54 -8.29
C ASP A 401 -21.83 1.13 -9.04
N THR A 402 -20.67 1.07 -8.36
CA THR A 402 -19.43 0.59 -8.97
C THR A 402 -19.56 -0.87 -9.40
N ILE A 403 -20.18 -1.73 -8.58
CA ILE A 403 -20.46 -3.12 -8.98
C ILE A 403 -21.38 -3.15 -10.21
N GLY A 404 -22.47 -2.37 -10.19
CA GLY A 404 -23.43 -2.27 -11.29
C GLY A 404 -22.74 -1.90 -12.61
N ALA A 405 -21.90 -0.87 -12.60
CA ALA A 405 -21.17 -0.43 -13.77
C ALA A 405 -20.17 -1.49 -14.30
N HIS A 406 -19.54 -2.27 -13.42
CA HIS A 406 -18.70 -3.40 -13.85
C HIS A 406 -19.53 -4.51 -14.52
N LEU A 407 -20.72 -4.82 -14.00
CA LEU A 407 -21.64 -5.79 -14.61
C LEU A 407 -22.09 -5.33 -16.00
N GLU A 408 -22.43 -4.05 -16.15
CA GLU A 408 -22.78 -3.44 -17.43
C GLU A 408 -21.61 -3.46 -18.42
N ALA A 409 -20.37 -3.32 -17.94
CA ALA A 409 -19.15 -3.48 -18.74
C ALA A 409 -18.80 -4.94 -19.08
N GLY A 410 -19.65 -5.91 -18.69
CA GLY A 410 -19.51 -7.32 -19.05
C GLY A 410 -18.66 -8.17 -18.10
N TRP A 411 -18.30 -7.64 -16.93
CA TRP A 411 -17.66 -8.42 -15.87
C TRP A 411 -18.70 -9.22 -15.07
N PRO A 412 -18.36 -10.41 -14.52
CA PRO A 412 -19.24 -11.09 -13.58
C PRO A 412 -19.25 -10.41 -12.23
N LEU A 413 -20.19 -10.80 -11.36
CA LEU A 413 -20.21 -10.36 -9.97
C LEU A 413 -18.84 -10.64 -9.31
N PRO A 414 -18.18 -9.63 -8.72
CA PRO A 414 -16.86 -9.80 -8.16
C PRO A 414 -16.88 -10.68 -6.92
N VAL A 415 -15.87 -11.54 -6.83
CA VAL A 415 -15.61 -12.31 -5.63
C VAL A 415 -14.98 -11.43 -4.56
N GLN A 416 -15.58 -11.38 -3.37
CA GLN A 416 -15.12 -10.54 -2.27
C GLN A 416 -14.18 -11.32 -1.33
N THR A 417 -13.12 -10.67 -0.87
CA THR A 417 -12.28 -11.21 0.22
C THR A 417 -12.95 -11.10 1.59
N GLY A 418 -13.85 -10.14 1.80
CA GLY A 418 -14.50 -9.88 3.08
C GLY A 418 -15.68 -10.78 3.49
N LEU A 419 -15.91 -11.92 2.83
CA LEU A 419 -17.14 -12.72 3.01
C LEU A 419 -17.28 -13.40 4.39
N SER A 420 -16.19 -13.62 5.13
CA SER A 420 -16.23 -14.38 6.39
C SER A 420 -15.97 -13.55 7.65
N GLY A 421 -16.24 -12.24 7.60
CA GLY A 421 -16.17 -11.37 8.76
C GLY A 421 -14.72 -11.20 9.24
N GLN A 422 -14.41 -11.74 10.43
CA GLN A 422 -13.08 -11.67 11.05
C GLN A 422 -12.22 -12.92 10.82
N ARG A 423 -12.77 -13.93 10.13
CA ARG A 423 -11.97 -15.03 9.59
C ARG A 423 -11.48 -14.57 8.23
N PRO A 424 -10.17 -14.62 7.93
CA PRO A 424 -9.69 -14.23 6.62
C PRO A 424 -10.22 -15.17 5.53
N CYS A 425 -10.73 -14.61 4.44
CA CYS A 425 -11.13 -15.34 3.23
C CYS A 425 -10.33 -14.88 2.02
N HIS A 426 -9.20 -15.56 1.78
CA HIS A 426 -8.37 -15.28 0.60
C HIS A 426 -9.02 -15.86 -0.66
N VAL A 427 -8.73 -15.26 -1.81
CA VAL A 427 -9.25 -15.67 -3.12
C VAL A 427 -8.07 -16.01 -4.03
N LEU A 428 -8.09 -17.18 -4.68
CA LEU A 428 -7.19 -17.46 -5.81
C LEU A 428 -7.98 -17.31 -7.10
N LEU A 429 -7.45 -16.52 -8.01
CA LEU A 429 -7.89 -16.42 -9.39
C LEU A 429 -6.99 -17.32 -10.26
N PRO A 430 -7.34 -18.61 -10.42
CA PRO A 430 -6.58 -19.51 -11.29
C PRO A 430 -6.81 -19.14 -12.76
N TRP A 431 -5.83 -19.48 -13.60
CA TRP A 431 -5.91 -19.13 -15.01
C TRP A 431 -6.99 -19.92 -15.77
N GLY A 432 -8.05 -19.21 -16.18
CA GLY A 432 -9.14 -19.78 -17.00
C GLY A 432 -10.04 -20.77 -16.25
N GLN A 433 -10.03 -20.72 -14.92
CA GLN A 433 -10.88 -21.55 -14.05
C GLN A 433 -11.67 -20.66 -13.08
N LYS A 434 -12.64 -21.26 -12.37
CA LYS A 434 -13.44 -20.54 -11.38
C LYS A 434 -12.56 -20.07 -10.21
N PRO A 435 -12.86 -18.94 -9.56
CA PRO A 435 -12.15 -18.52 -8.35
C PRO A 435 -12.26 -19.55 -7.22
N HIS A 436 -11.21 -19.69 -6.43
CA HIS A 436 -11.18 -20.55 -5.25
C HIS A 436 -11.13 -19.69 -3.98
N TYR A 437 -11.90 -20.08 -2.97
CA TYR A 437 -11.92 -19.44 -1.66
C TYR A 437 -11.09 -20.22 -0.66
N PHE A 438 -10.36 -19.50 0.19
CA PHE A 438 -9.55 -20.10 1.24
C PHE A 438 -9.84 -19.40 2.55
N GLN A 439 -10.53 -20.11 3.45
CA GLN A 439 -10.77 -19.63 4.80
C GLN A 439 -9.66 -20.06 5.75
N GLY A 440 -9.18 -19.13 6.57
CA GLY A 440 -8.19 -19.38 7.61
C GLY A 440 -6.84 -18.74 7.33
N GLY A 441 -6.13 -18.37 8.41
CA GLY A 441 -4.86 -17.67 8.32
C GLY A 441 -3.64 -18.59 8.31
N CYS A 442 -2.48 -17.99 8.03
CA CYS A 442 -1.19 -18.62 8.24
C CYS A 442 -1.01 -18.97 9.73
N HIS A 443 -0.87 -20.25 10.07
CA HIS A 443 -0.67 -20.68 11.44
C HIS A 443 0.82 -20.51 11.85
N GLY A 444 1.17 -19.31 12.27
CA GLY A 444 2.38 -19.00 13.04
C GLY A 444 3.62 -18.59 12.25
N PRO A 445 4.58 -17.90 12.91
CA PRO A 445 5.83 -17.44 12.31
C PRO A 445 6.68 -18.61 11.84
N GLY A 446 7.11 -18.56 10.58
CA GLY A 446 8.02 -19.55 9.99
C GLY A 446 7.40 -20.87 9.52
N SER A 447 6.08 -21.02 9.50
CA SER A 447 5.43 -22.13 8.77
C SER A 447 4.80 -21.61 7.49
N CYS A 448 5.40 -21.98 6.35
CA CYS A 448 5.01 -21.63 4.97
C CYS A 448 3.68 -22.28 4.56
N ASN A 449 2.62 -22.00 5.31
CA ASN A 449 1.30 -22.57 5.11
C ASN A 449 0.35 -21.45 4.71
N ILE A 450 0.56 -20.92 3.51
CA ILE A 450 -0.43 -20.09 2.85
C ILE A 450 -1.72 -20.92 2.72
N ALA A 451 -2.87 -20.33 3.02
CA ALA A 451 -4.14 -21.03 2.88
C ALA A 451 -4.34 -21.61 1.45
N PRO A 452 -3.97 -20.89 0.37
CA PRO A 452 -3.82 -21.46 -0.97
C PRO A 452 -2.97 -22.74 -1.07
N ALA A 453 -1.80 -22.80 -0.44
CA ALA A 453 -0.92 -23.97 -0.50
C ALA A 453 -1.51 -25.19 0.22
N LYS A 454 -2.27 -25.00 1.30
CA LYS A 454 -2.95 -26.11 2.01
C LYS A 454 -4.18 -26.66 1.28
N ALA A 455 -4.79 -25.86 0.44
CA ALA A 455 -6.07 -26.19 -0.20
C ALA A 455 -5.96 -26.46 -1.71
N ALA A 456 -4.77 -26.27 -2.29
CA ALA A 456 -4.48 -26.70 -3.65
C ALA A 456 -4.56 -28.24 -3.79
N PRO A 457 -5.21 -28.78 -4.84
CA PRO A 457 -5.25 -30.22 -5.07
C PRO A 457 -3.82 -30.79 -5.22
N GLY A 458 -3.39 -31.66 -4.31
CA GLY A 458 -2.13 -32.40 -4.38
C GLY A 458 -1.03 -32.00 -3.38
N THR A 459 -1.26 -31.06 -2.46
CA THR A 459 -0.24 -30.51 -1.57
C THR A 459 -0.04 -31.24 -0.23
N LEU A 460 -0.68 -32.39 -0.01
CA LEU A 460 -0.50 -33.20 1.22
C LEU A 460 0.97 -33.57 1.52
N LYS A 461 1.88 -33.49 0.54
CA LYS A 461 3.33 -33.71 0.73
C LYS A 461 4.08 -32.53 1.40
N LEU A 462 3.49 -31.33 1.45
CA LEU A 462 4.14 -30.10 1.95
C LEU A 462 4.22 -29.98 3.47
N ALA A 463 3.34 -30.65 4.22
CA ALA A 463 3.39 -30.66 5.68
C ALA A 463 4.74 -31.18 6.23
N ASN A 464 5.45 -31.98 5.43
CA ASN A 464 6.75 -32.57 5.77
C ASN A 464 7.97 -31.72 5.34
N TRP A 465 7.84 -30.83 4.34
CA TRP A 465 8.96 -29.99 3.87
C TRP A 465 9.13 -28.70 4.70
N ALA A 466 8.02 -28.10 5.16
CA ALA A 466 8.07 -26.92 6.03
C ALA A 466 8.69 -27.23 7.41
N THR A 467 8.55 -28.45 7.90
CA THR A 467 9.22 -28.95 9.11
C THR A 467 10.75 -29.07 8.91
N LEU A 468 11.18 -29.41 7.69
CA LEU A 468 12.59 -29.50 7.29
C LEU A 468 13.23 -28.12 7.07
N SER A 469 12.54 -27.14 6.47
CA SER A 469 13.12 -25.80 6.31
C SER A 469 13.24 -25.05 7.64
N ALA A 470 12.26 -25.20 8.54
CA ALA A 470 12.33 -24.65 9.89
C ALA A 470 13.45 -25.30 10.73
N SER A 471 13.75 -26.59 10.53
CA SER A 471 14.88 -27.25 11.19
C SER A 471 16.23 -26.80 10.63
N VAL A 472 16.32 -26.53 9.32
CA VAL A 472 17.53 -25.97 8.67
C VAL A 472 17.76 -24.51 9.05
N ALA A 473 16.69 -23.71 9.21
CA ALA A 473 16.80 -22.33 9.71
C ALA A 473 17.26 -22.30 11.18
N LYS A 474 16.72 -23.19 12.03
CA LYS A 474 17.16 -23.35 13.43
C LYS A 474 18.59 -23.88 13.53
N SER A 475 19.02 -24.78 12.64
CA SER A 475 20.40 -25.29 12.64
C SER A 475 21.41 -24.22 12.20
N LYS A 476 21.09 -23.40 11.19
CA LYS A 476 21.92 -22.25 10.78
C LYS A 476 22.03 -21.18 11.89
N ALA A 477 20.97 -20.95 12.67
CA ALA A 477 21.01 -20.05 13.82
C ALA A 477 21.91 -20.60 14.95
N LYS A 478 21.86 -21.91 15.21
CA LYS A 478 22.66 -22.58 16.24
C LYS A 478 24.15 -22.70 15.87
N VAL A 479 24.47 -22.87 14.59
CA VAL A 479 25.87 -22.85 14.10
C VAL A 479 26.47 -21.44 14.21
N LYS A 480 25.67 -20.38 13.98
CA LYS A 480 26.12 -18.99 14.20
C LYS A 480 26.33 -18.62 15.68
N SER A 481 25.63 -19.28 16.62
CA SER A 481 25.85 -19.06 18.06
C SER A 481 27.06 -19.84 18.60
N LEU A 482 27.40 -20.98 18.00
CA LEU A 482 28.57 -21.78 18.38
C LEU A 482 29.89 -21.24 17.78
N ALA A 483 29.85 -20.51 16.67
CA ALA A 483 31.01 -19.82 16.10
C ALA A 483 31.35 -18.48 16.80
N LYS A 484 30.71 -18.19 17.93
CA LYS A 484 30.88 -16.96 18.74
C LYS A 484 31.37 -17.23 20.18
N VAL A 485 31.83 -18.45 20.46
CA VAL A 485 32.52 -18.80 21.71
C VAL A 485 34.01 -18.89 21.46
#